data_AF-R9MF38-F1
#
_entry.id   AF-R9MF38-F1
#
_cell.length_a   1.000
_cell.length_b   1.000
_cell.length_c   1.000
_cell.angle_alpha   90.00
_cell.angle_beta   90.00
_cell.angle_gamma   90.00
#
_symmetry.space_group_name_H-M   'P 1'
#
loop_
_entity.id
_entity.type
_entity.pdbx_description
1 polymer ?
#
loop_
_entity_poly.entity_id
_entity_poly.type
_entity_poly.pdbx_seq_one_letter_code
_entity_poly.pdbx_strand_id
1 'polypeptide(L)'
;MKKNLLKQLGILLALMLTIMLTITPMSAEAKGKGKVTYYCASCLTKRQAVAWEGGEFGYLKKISFKKNKVITWGALKKCKGKKYQDNGTLLKSKKRTFKLAKTVKIRCGAGGTDRLEKVSKKFAQSFINEHSGFLCVIKVKGGKITEITLYP
;
A
#
# COMPACT_ATOMS: atom_id res chain seq x y z
N MET A 1 53.40 12.11 -37.43
CA MET A 1 52.11 11.38 -37.26
C MET A 1 51.82 10.89 -35.83
N LYS A 2 52.80 10.41 -35.03
CA LYS A 2 52.54 9.85 -33.68
C LYS A 2 51.93 10.83 -32.65
N LYS A 3 52.27 12.13 -32.69
CA LYS A 3 51.79 13.13 -31.70
C LYS A 3 50.27 13.40 -31.78
N ASN A 4 49.67 13.34 -32.96
CA ASN A 4 48.22 13.53 -33.12
C ASN A 4 47.42 12.32 -32.64
N LEU A 5 47.97 11.11 -32.79
CA LEU A 5 47.35 9.88 -32.29
C LEU A 5 47.26 9.87 -30.75
N LEU A 6 48.32 10.30 -30.07
CA LEU A 6 48.36 10.41 -28.61
C LEU A 6 47.38 11.47 -28.07
N LYS A 7 47.23 12.61 -28.76
CA LYS A 7 46.21 13.62 -28.41
C LYS A 7 44.79 13.09 -28.60
N GLN A 8 44.52 12.39 -29.71
CA GLN A 8 43.21 11.80 -29.97
C GLN A 8 42.88 10.68 -28.98
N LEU A 9 43.85 9.86 -28.60
CA LEU A 9 43.71 8.85 -27.54
C LEU A 9 43.42 9.47 -26.17
N GLY A 10 44.11 10.57 -25.82
CA GLY A 10 43.85 11.30 -24.58
C GLY A 10 42.44 11.90 -24.51
N ILE A 11 41.96 12.45 -25.63
CA ILE A 11 40.59 13.00 -25.73
C ILE A 11 39.55 11.88 -25.63
N LEU A 12 39.81 10.72 -26.27
CA LEU A 12 38.90 9.56 -26.21
C LEU A 12 38.80 8.99 -24.79
N LEU A 13 39.93 8.90 -24.09
CA LEU A 13 39.98 8.46 -22.68
C LEU A 13 39.25 9.43 -21.76
N ALA A 14 39.42 10.74 -21.95
CA ALA A 14 38.69 11.76 -21.20
C ALA A 14 37.17 11.68 -21.43
N LEU A 15 36.73 11.46 -22.68
CA LEU A 15 35.32 11.28 -23.00
C LEU A 15 34.73 10.02 -22.34
N MET A 16 35.44 8.89 -22.37
CA MET A 16 34.98 7.65 -21.73
C MET A 16 34.88 7.77 -20.21
N LEU A 17 35.79 8.50 -19.57
CA LEU A 17 35.72 8.80 -18.13
C LEU A 17 34.47 9.64 -17.78
N THR A 18 34.13 10.63 -18.61
CA THR A 18 32.93 11.46 -18.39
C THR A 18 31.62 10.69 -18.58
N ILE A 19 31.58 9.71 -19.48
CA ILE A 19 30.40 8.85 -19.68
C ILE A 19 30.26 7.86 -18.51
N MET A 20 31.35 7.36 -17.93
CA MET A 20 31.28 6.52 -16.73
C MET A 20 30.86 7.30 -15.47
N LEU A 21 31.16 8.60 -15.38
CA LEU A 21 30.74 9.45 -14.26
C LEU A 21 29.25 9.83 -14.29
N THR A 22 28.59 9.78 -15.45
CA THR A 22 27.14 10.01 -15.56
C THR A 22 26.30 8.75 -15.37
N ILE A 23 26.92 7.57 -15.47
CA ILE A 23 26.33 6.29 -15.07
C ILE A 23 26.70 6.01 -13.61
N THR A 24 26.46 6.97 -12.72
CA THR A 24 26.12 6.55 -11.35
C THR A 24 24.87 5.70 -11.50
N PRO A 25 24.87 4.41 -11.10
CA PRO A 25 23.59 3.77 -10.82
C PRO A 25 22.93 4.72 -9.81
N MET A 26 21.80 5.33 -10.19
CA MET A 26 20.93 6.00 -9.23
C MET A 26 20.89 5.07 -8.05
N SER A 27 21.53 5.49 -6.97
CA SER A 27 21.61 4.73 -5.73
C SER A 27 20.21 4.21 -5.52
N ALA A 28 20.06 2.89 -5.62
CA ALA A 28 18.78 2.25 -5.41
C ALA A 28 18.39 2.70 -4.02
N GLU A 29 17.47 3.68 -3.94
CA GLU A 29 17.12 4.38 -2.71
C GLU A 29 17.09 3.34 -1.64
N ALA A 30 18.06 3.42 -0.72
CA ALA A 30 18.12 2.52 0.42
C ALA A 30 16.70 2.52 0.95
N LYS A 31 16.02 1.35 0.86
CA LYS A 31 14.60 1.20 1.14
C LYS A 31 14.40 1.56 2.62
N GLY A 32 14.33 2.86 2.91
CA GLY A 32 14.04 3.39 4.22
C GLY A 32 12.80 2.65 4.66
N LYS A 33 12.84 2.06 5.86
CA LYS A 33 11.73 1.27 6.42
C LYS A 33 10.46 2.11 6.29
N GLY A 34 9.73 1.91 5.20
CA GLY A 34 8.73 2.88 4.78
C GLY A 34 7.71 3.04 5.90
N LYS A 35 7.39 4.28 6.26
CA LYS A 35 6.42 4.58 7.31
C LYS A 35 5.16 3.75 7.07
N VAL A 36 4.81 2.91 8.05
CA VAL A 36 3.61 2.08 7.98
C VAL A 36 2.42 2.93 8.40
N THR A 37 1.32 2.78 7.67
CA THR A 37 0.05 3.40 7.99
C THR A 37 -1.03 2.35 7.80
N TYR A 38 -1.93 2.23 8.76
CA TYR A 38 -3.11 1.39 8.67
C TYR A 38 -4.31 2.27 8.35
N TYR A 39 -5.16 1.77 7.45
CA TYR A 39 -6.50 2.29 7.24
C TYR A 39 -7.48 1.20 7.62
N CYS A 40 -8.38 1.51 8.54
CA CYS A 40 -9.29 0.55 9.13
C CYS A 40 -10.72 1.03 8.93
N ALA A 41 -11.61 0.10 8.60
CA ALA A 41 -13.02 0.40 8.50
C ALA A 41 -13.86 -0.87 8.65
N SER A 42 -15.01 -0.73 9.29
CA SER A 42 -16.04 -1.78 9.29
C SER A 42 -16.68 -1.84 7.91
N CYS A 43 -16.75 -3.03 7.32
CA CYS A 43 -17.45 -3.27 6.07
C CYS A 43 -18.94 -3.30 6.36
N LEU A 44 -19.65 -2.30 5.85
CA LEU A 44 -21.07 -2.12 6.10
C LEU A 44 -21.76 -1.76 4.78
N THR A 45 -22.75 -2.56 4.41
CA THR A 45 -23.63 -2.31 3.25
C THR A 45 -24.54 -1.10 3.49
N LYS A 46 -24.83 -0.78 4.76
CA LYS A 46 -25.61 0.39 5.20
C LYS A 46 -24.80 1.26 6.18
N ARG A 47 -25.04 2.57 6.18
CA ARG A 47 -24.31 3.54 7.02
C ARG A 47 -24.69 3.31 8.49
N GLN A 48 -23.90 2.54 9.22
CA GLN A 48 -23.98 2.45 10.67
C GLN A 48 -22.60 2.83 11.23
N ALA A 49 -22.55 3.85 12.09
CA ALA A 49 -21.33 4.13 12.83
C ALA A 49 -21.17 3.01 13.85
N VAL A 50 -20.16 2.16 13.69
CA VAL A 50 -19.85 1.12 14.66
C VAL A 50 -18.77 1.67 15.58
N ALA A 51 -19.18 2.05 16.79
CA ALA A 51 -18.25 2.35 17.87
C ALA A 51 -17.58 1.03 18.30
N TRP A 52 -16.25 1.01 18.40
CA TRP A 52 -15.50 -0.11 18.96
C TRP A 52 -14.46 0.43 19.95
N GLU A 53 -13.92 -0.44 20.80
CA GLU A 53 -12.90 -0.05 21.79
C GLU A 53 -11.69 0.59 21.07
N GLY A 54 -11.33 1.82 21.47
CA GLY A 54 -10.31 2.62 20.78
C GLY A 54 -10.82 3.55 19.67
N GLY A 55 -12.15 3.76 19.57
CA GLY A 55 -12.80 4.79 18.76
C GLY A 55 -13.57 4.25 17.54
N GLU A 56 -14.20 5.15 16.79
CA GLU A 56 -14.96 4.78 15.59
C GLU A 56 -14.07 4.25 14.47
N PHE A 57 -14.25 2.98 14.12
CA PHE A 57 -13.77 2.42 12.87
C PHE A 57 -14.78 2.87 11.82
N GLY A 58 -14.40 3.85 10.98
CA GLY A 58 -15.28 4.35 9.92
C GLY A 58 -15.85 3.23 9.05
N TYR A 59 -16.75 3.53 8.13
CA TYR A 59 -17.39 2.50 7.31
C TYR A 59 -16.76 2.38 5.92
N LEU A 60 -16.60 1.15 5.42
CA LEU A 60 -16.23 0.83 4.04
C LEU A 60 -17.48 0.34 3.30
N LYS A 61 -17.98 1.15 2.36
CA LYS A 61 -19.18 0.83 1.56
C LYS A 61 -18.86 -0.07 0.36
N LYS A 62 -17.69 0.16 -0.26
CA LYS A 62 -17.30 -0.51 -1.50
C LYS A 62 -15.79 -0.52 -1.65
N ILE A 63 -15.28 -1.57 -2.29
CA ILE A 63 -13.91 -1.66 -2.78
C ILE A 63 -13.89 -2.09 -4.26
N SER A 64 -12.87 -1.65 -4.99
CA SER A 64 -12.59 -2.09 -6.36
C SER A 64 -11.09 -2.27 -6.56
N PHE A 65 -10.70 -3.48 -6.95
CA PHE A 65 -9.34 -3.80 -7.36
C PHE A 65 -9.19 -3.55 -8.86
N LYS A 66 -8.19 -2.76 -9.22
CA LYS A 66 -7.71 -2.58 -10.59
C LYS A 66 -6.25 -3.04 -10.66
N LYS A 67 -5.71 -3.21 -11.88
CA LYS A 67 -4.37 -3.78 -12.15
C LYS A 67 -3.30 -3.38 -11.12
N ASN A 68 -3.12 -2.07 -10.88
CA ASN A 68 -2.10 -1.52 -9.97
C ASN A 68 -2.65 -0.63 -8.84
N LYS A 69 -3.97 -0.63 -8.60
CA LYS A 69 -4.60 0.26 -7.61
C LYS A 69 -5.83 -0.35 -6.98
N VAL A 70 -6.14 0.11 -5.77
CA VAL A 70 -7.38 -0.18 -5.05
C VAL A 70 -8.13 1.12 -4.87
N ILE A 71 -9.43 1.10 -5.15
CA ILE A 71 -10.33 2.23 -4.94
C ILE A 71 -11.29 1.86 -3.83
N THR A 72 -11.41 2.71 -2.82
CA THR A 72 -12.35 2.53 -1.71
C THR A 72 -13.36 3.67 -1.68
N TRP A 73 -14.55 3.40 -1.15
CA TRP A 73 -15.58 4.40 -0.88
C TRP A 73 -16.04 4.24 0.56
N GLY A 74 -15.86 5.29 1.37
CA GLY A 74 -16.23 5.26 2.78
C GLY A 74 -15.35 6.16 3.64
N ALA A 75 -15.61 6.12 4.95
CA ALA A 75 -14.81 6.75 5.98
C ALA A 75 -13.81 5.72 6.53
N LEU A 76 -12.55 6.11 6.73
CA LEU A 76 -11.50 5.21 7.18
C LEU A 76 -10.81 5.79 8.41
N LYS A 77 -10.63 5.00 9.47
CA LYS A 77 -9.72 5.36 10.56
C LYS A 77 -8.30 5.20 10.07
N LYS A 78 -7.46 6.23 10.20
CA LYS A 78 -6.04 6.21 9.82
C LYS A 78 -5.17 6.13 11.06
N CYS A 79 -4.47 5.02 11.24
CA CYS A 79 -3.56 4.78 12.35
C CYS A 79 -2.11 4.90 11.86
N LYS A 80 -1.32 5.77 12.50
CA LYS A 80 0.11 5.97 12.21
C LYS A 80 0.94 5.22 13.26
N GLY A 81 0.99 3.90 13.19
CA GLY A 81 1.60 3.08 14.25
C GLY A 81 2.09 1.71 13.79
N LYS A 82 2.46 0.86 14.76
CA LYS A 82 2.88 -0.53 14.49
C LYS A 82 1.68 -1.43 14.27
N LYS A 83 0.54 -1.09 14.89
CA LYS A 83 -0.68 -1.89 14.88
C LYS A 83 -1.88 -1.08 14.36
N TYR A 84 -2.94 -1.78 13.98
CA TYR A 84 -4.16 -1.16 13.47
C TYR A 84 -5.10 -0.69 14.58
N GLN A 85 -4.96 -1.24 15.79
CA GLN A 85 -5.71 -0.82 16.98
C GLN A 85 -5.23 0.51 17.57
N ASP A 86 -4.03 0.98 17.18
CA ASP A 86 -3.45 2.23 17.69
C ASP A 86 -4.40 3.42 17.47
N ASN A 87 -4.25 4.46 18.31
CA ASN A 87 -4.99 5.71 18.15
C ASN A 87 -4.83 6.26 16.72
N GLY A 88 -5.95 6.68 16.15
CA GLY A 88 -6.03 7.06 14.76
C GLY A 88 -7.01 8.18 14.52
N THR A 89 -6.90 8.83 13.38
CA THR A 89 -7.81 9.89 12.97
C THR A 89 -8.87 9.33 12.05
N LEU A 90 -10.15 9.55 12.36
CA LEU A 90 -11.23 9.23 11.44
C LEU A 90 -11.19 10.18 10.24
N LEU A 91 -11.05 9.61 9.05
CA LEU A 91 -11.06 10.38 7.81
C LEU A 91 -12.47 10.44 7.24
N LYS A 92 -12.90 11.65 6.84
CA LYS A 92 -14.20 11.89 6.19
C LYS A 92 -14.44 10.91 5.03
N SER A 93 -15.71 10.54 4.87
CA SER A 93 -16.16 9.65 3.81
C SER A 93 -15.90 10.25 2.43
N LYS A 94 -15.09 9.56 1.61
CA LYS A 94 -14.88 9.92 0.19
C LYS A 94 -14.32 8.74 -0.59
N LYS A 95 -14.34 8.87 -1.92
CA LYS A 95 -13.60 7.99 -2.82
C LYS A 95 -12.10 8.19 -2.60
N ARG A 96 -11.36 7.10 -2.33
CA ARG A 96 -9.90 7.12 -2.16
C ARG A 96 -9.25 6.11 -3.10
N THR A 97 -8.12 6.47 -3.68
CA THR A 97 -7.33 5.59 -4.54
C THR A 97 -5.99 5.32 -3.88
N PHE A 98 -5.61 4.05 -3.78
CA PHE A 98 -4.35 3.60 -3.24
C PHE A 98 -3.57 2.84 -4.30
N LYS A 99 -2.26 3.05 -4.38
CA LYS A 99 -1.38 2.24 -5.21
C LYS A 99 -1.19 0.86 -4.58
N LEU A 100 -1.20 -0.19 -5.37
CA LEU A 100 -0.83 -1.54 -4.93
C LEU A 100 0.68 -1.73 -5.03
N ALA A 101 1.27 -2.44 -4.07
CA ALA A 101 2.60 -3.02 -4.24
C ALA A 101 2.55 -4.12 -5.33
N LYS A 102 3.72 -4.43 -5.93
CA LYS A 102 3.84 -5.54 -6.90
C LYS A 102 3.34 -6.85 -6.28
N THR A 103 3.75 -7.11 -5.05
CA THR A 103 3.29 -8.23 -4.23
C THR A 103 2.42 -7.67 -3.11
N VAL A 104 1.13 -8.01 -3.13
CA VAL A 104 0.16 -7.65 -2.09
C VAL A 104 -0.39 -8.93 -1.47
N LYS A 105 -0.44 -8.98 -0.14
CA LYS A 105 -1.09 -10.07 0.59
C LYS A 105 -2.56 -9.72 0.77
N ILE A 106 -3.46 -10.64 0.45
CA ILE A 106 -4.88 -10.49 0.74
C ILE A 106 -5.25 -11.66 1.64
N ARG A 107 -5.78 -11.35 2.83
CA ARG A 107 -6.06 -12.34 3.86
C ARG A 107 -7.47 -12.19 4.41
N CYS A 108 -8.08 -13.30 4.80
CA CYS A 108 -9.36 -13.33 5.48
C CYS A 108 -9.21 -14.22 6.72
N GLY A 109 -9.70 -13.75 7.87
CA GLY A 109 -9.91 -14.61 9.03
C GLY A 109 -11.09 -15.54 8.81
N ALA A 110 -11.11 -16.65 9.52
CA ALA A 110 -12.31 -17.43 9.78
C ALA A 110 -12.83 -17.04 11.17
N GLY A 111 -14.14 -16.77 11.30
CA GLY A 111 -14.74 -16.30 12.54
C GLY A 111 -14.36 -17.18 13.74
N GLY A 112 -13.94 -16.55 14.84
CA GLY A 112 -13.53 -17.25 16.06
C GLY A 112 -12.09 -17.80 16.06
N THR A 113 -11.26 -17.48 15.06
CA THR A 113 -9.85 -17.91 15.04
C THR A 113 -8.89 -16.77 14.68
N ASP A 114 -7.67 -16.82 15.21
CA ASP A 114 -6.56 -15.93 14.80
C ASP A 114 -5.93 -16.34 13.45
N ARG A 115 -6.48 -17.38 12.79
CA ARG A 115 -5.93 -17.92 11.55
C ARG A 115 -6.33 -17.04 10.38
N LEU A 116 -5.32 -16.53 9.67
CA LEU A 116 -5.48 -15.73 8.46
C LEU A 116 -5.14 -16.53 7.21
N GLU A 117 -6.15 -16.81 6.40
CA GLU A 117 -5.98 -17.53 5.14
C GLU A 117 -5.73 -16.59 3.97
N LYS A 118 -4.94 -17.02 2.99
CA LYS A 118 -4.70 -16.26 1.77
C LYS A 118 -5.91 -16.37 0.85
N VAL A 119 -6.46 -15.23 0.43
CA VAL A 119 -7.60 -15.18 -0.50
C VAL A 119 -7.26 -14.39 -1.76
N SER A 120 -8.09 -14.51 -2.79
CA SER A 120 -7.91 -13.76 -4.04
C SER A 120 -8.43 -12.33 -3.93
N LYS A 121 -7.95 -11.43 -4.81
CA LYS A 121 -8.50 -10.05 -4.93
C LYS A 121 -9.98 -10.07 -5.32
N LYS A 122 -10.38 -11.00 -6.20
CA LYS A 122 -11.77 -11.16 -6.67
C LYS A 122 -12.67 -11.54 -5.50
N PHE A 123 -12.24 -12.52 -4.70
CA PHE A 123 -12.93 -12.93 -3.48
C PHE A 123 -13.08 -11.76 -2.51
N ALA A 124 -11.98 -11.11 -2.12
CA ALA A 124 -12.03 -10.00 -1.17
C ALA A 124 -12.92 -8.84 -1.67
N GLN A 125 -12.93 -8.56 -2.97
CA GLN A 125 -13.80 -7.55 -3.56
C GLN A 125 -15.28 -7.91 -3.43
N SER A 126 -15.65 -9.12 -3.84
CA SER A 126 -17.02 -9.63 -3.74
C SER A 126 -17.45 -9.64 -2.27
N PHE A 127 -16.62 -10.21 -1.39
CA PHE A 127 -16.90 -10.31 0.04
C PHE A 127 -17.15 -8.95 0.69
N ILE A 128 -16.26 -7.96 0.50
CA ILE A 128 -16.42 -6.58 1.01
C ILE A 128 -17.71 -5.92 0.50
N ASN A 129 -18.08 -6.18 -0.76
CA ASN A 129 -19.19 -5.47 -1.40
C ASN A 129 -20.54 -6.11 -1.10
N GLU A 130 -20.57 -7.40 -0.73
CA GLU A 130 -21.80 -8.19 -0.60
C GLU A 130 -22.15 -8.50 0.87
N HIS A 131 -21.17 -8.53 1.77
CA HIS A 131 -21.40 -8.83 3.18
C HIS A 131 -21.20 -7.60 4.08
N SER A 132 -21.64 -7.69 5.33
CA SER A 132 -21.43 -6.68 6.36
C SER A 132 -21.01 -7.32 7.68
N GLY A 133 -20.51 -6.51 8.62
CA GLY A 133 -20.25 -6.95 9.99
C GLY A 133 -18.81 -7.34 10.29
N PHE A 134 -17.88 -7.09 9.36
CA PHE A 134 -16.46 -7.46 9.50
C PHE A 134 -15.54 -6.26 9.37
N LEU A 135 -14.36 -6.34 9.98
CA LEU A 135 -13.34 -5.29 9.93
C LEU A 135 -12.42 -5.50 8.73
N CYS A 136 -12.24 -4.46 7.92
CA CYS A 136 -11.22 -4.39 6.87
C CYS A 136 -10.04 -3.53 7.33
N VAL A 137 -8.84 -4.12 7.26
CA VAL A 137 -7.57 -3.45 7.57
C VAL A 137 -6.70 -3.40 6.32
N ILE A 138 -6.36 -2.18 5.89
CA ILE A 138 -5.49 -1.90 4.75
C ILE A 138 -4.15 -1.40 5.27
N LYS A 139 -3.10 -2.19 5.08
CA LYS A 139 -1.72 -1.84 5.45
C LYS A 139 -1.00 -1.18 4.29
N VAL A 140 -0.58 0.07 4.50
CA VAL A 140 0.19 0.86 3.55
C VAL A 140 1.63 1.02 4.05
N LYS A 141 2.60 0.66 3.21
CA LYS A 141 4.03 0.85 3.47
C LYS A 141 4.67 1.54 2.26
N GLY A 142 5.38 2.64 2.48
CA GLY A 142 5.99 3.40 1.38
C GLY A 142 4.97 3.90 0.35
N GLY A 143 3.78 4.33 0.80
CA GLY A 143 2.71 4.83 -0.05
C GLY A 143 1.96 3.78 -0.90
N LYS A 144 2.26 2.49 -0.72
CA LYS A 144 1.61 1.38 -1.44
C LYS A 144 0.94 0.41 -0.45
N ILE A 145 -0.21 -0.12 -0.83
CA ILE A 145 -0.85 -1.22 -0.10
C ILE A 145 0.03 -2.46 -0.25
N THR A 146 0.47 -2.99 0.88
CA THR A 146 1.22 -4.26 0.95
C THR A 146 0.37 -5.41 1.45
N GLU A 147 -0.71 -5.11 2.19
CA GLU A 147 -1.59 -6.13 2.75
C GLU A 147 -3.01 -5.57 2.96
N ILE A 148 -4.01 -6.41 2.70
CA ILE A 148 -5.41 -6.19 3.07
C ILE A 148 -5.86 -7.41 3.86
N THR A 149 -6.41 -7.19 5.04
CA THR A 149 -6.89 -8.25 5.94
C THR A 149 -8.36 -8.00 6.28
N LEU A 150 -9.18 -9.04 6.17
CA LEU A 150 -10.59 -9.06 6.55
C LEU A 150 -10.71 -9.88 7.83
N TYR A 151 -11.29 -9.29 8.87
CA TYR A 151 -11.57 -9.95 10.13
C TYR A 151 -13.10 -10.09 10.25
N PRO A 152 -13.66 -11.29 9.99
CA PRO A 152 -15.10 -11.55 10.09
C PRO A 152 -15.65 -11.32 11.49
#